data_AF-A0A251XGD4-F1
#
_entry.id   AF-A0A251XGD4-F1
#
_cell.length_a   1.000
_cell.length_b   1.000
_cell.length_c   1.000
_cell.angle_alpha   90.00
_cell.angle_beta   90.00
_cell.angle_gamma   90.00
#
_symmetry.space_group_name_H-M   'P 1'
#
loop_
_entity.id
_entity.type
_entity.pdbx_description
1 polymer ?
#
loop_
_entity_poly.entity_id
_entity_poly.type
_entity_poly.pdbx_seq_one_letter_code
_entity_poly.pdbx_strand_id
1 'polypeptide(L)'
;MLVASQPSGASTWFPCNDRPDDRAAFRIRIACEVDYTVIASGRLVSRVERSGRATWTYEQDARTAPYLATVQIGRYSERRVPAGSTEAVFAYPKPREARVLQDLAPVPRMMAFFETLFGPYPFDEYRVVVTDDELEIPLEAQAMAVLGSNHADGTGGSERLVAHELAHQWFGNSVGLASWQHIWLNEGFACYAEWLWSEESGGPTADQLARQHHARLDRYGTQLGIGIPGPIRCSTTSSTSAVRSRCTRCG
;
A
#
# COMPACT_ATOMS: atom_id res chain seq x y z
N MET A 1 11.03 12.68 1.04
CA MET A 1 9.97 12.99 0.06
C MET A 1 9.20 11.70 -0.19
N LEU A 2 7.88 11.78 -0.09
CA LEU A 2 6.96 10.68 -0.34
C LEU A 2 5.89 11.13 -1.34
N VAL A 3 5.56 10.25 -2.27
CA VAL A 3 4.46 10.45 -3.22
C VAL A 3 3.33 9.47 -2.91
N ALA A 4 2.17 10.04 -2.59
CA ALA A 4 0.90 9.34 -2.42
C ALA A 4 -0.09 9.92 -3.43
N SER A 5 -0.70 9.09 -4.28
CA SER A 5 -1.52 9.58 -5.41
C SER A 5 -2.95 9.02 -5.43
N GLN A 6 -3.32 8.10 -4.54
CA GLN A 6 -4.70 7.67 -4.35
C GLN A 6 -5.53 8.78 -3.69
N PRO A 7 -6.76 9.08 -4.17
CA PRO A 7 -7.40 8.62 -5.41
C PRO A 7 -7.10 9.49 -6.63
N SER A 8 -6.54 10.70 -6.45
CA SER A 8 -6.27 11.63 -7.56
C SER A 8 -5.18 12.61 -7.17
N GLY A 9 -3.93 12.13 -7.17
CA GLY A 9 -2.74 12.94 -6.89
C GLY A 9 -1.63 12.79 -7.94
N ALA A 10 -1.76 11.87 -8.90
CA ALA A 10 -0.69 11.57 -9.85
C ALA A 10 -0.38 12.79 -10.74
N SER A 11 -1.44 13.48 -11.15
CA SER A 11 -1.37 14.72 -11.95
C SER A 11 -0.63 15.88 -11.28
N THR A 12 -0.38 15.81 -9.96
CA THR A 12 0.35 16.85 -9.23
C THR A 12 1.86 16.79 -9.40
N TRP A 13 2.40 15.66 -9.88
CA TRP A 13 3.85 15.44 -9.98
C TRP A 13 4.31 14.89 -11.33
N PHE A 14 3.41 14.38 -12.17
CA PHE A 14 3.69 14.15 -13.60
C PHE A 14 2.44 14.35 -14.49
N PRO A 15 2.61 14.77 -15.75
CA PRO A 15 1.50 14.88 -16.69
C PRO A 15 0.87 13.51 -16.96
N CYS A 16 -0.40 13.35 -16.61
CA CYS A 16 -1.18 12.16 -16.88
C CYS A 16 -2.67 12.47 -16.98
N ASN A 17 -3.42 11.53 -17.53
CA ASN A 17 -4.87 11.47 -17.38
C ASN A 17 -5.15 10.62 -16.14
N ASP A 18 -5.41 11.28 -15.02
CA ASP A 18 -5.44 10.71 -13.66
C ASP A 18 -6.71 9.87 -13.43
N ARG A 19 -6.80 8.76 -14.18
CA ARG A 19 -7.90 7.80 -14.14
C ARG A 19 -7.37 6.40 -13.85
N PRO A 20 -8.09 5.57 -13.09
CA PRO A 20 -7.60 4.25 -12.69
C PRO A 20 -7.51 3.24 -13.84
N ASP A 21 -8.24 3.49 -14.94
CA ASP A 21 -8.26 2.65 -16.14
C ASP A 21 -7.19 3.02 -17.18
N ASP A 22 -6.53 4.19 -17.05
CA ASP A 22 -5.54 4.66 -18.02
C ASP A 22 -4.12 4.16 -17.71
N ARG A 23 -3.93 2.85 -17.87
CA ARG A 23 -2.71 2.15 -17.43
C ARG A 23 -1.59 2.17 -18.46
N ALA A 24 -0.38 2.48 -18.01
CA ALA A 24 0.82 2.57 -18.83
C ALA A 24 2.04 1.89 -18.18
N ALA A 25 3.04 1.58 -19.00
CA ALA A 25 4.38 1.25 -18.50
C ALA A 25 5.12 2.56 -18.16
N PHE A 26 6.01 2.52 -17.17
CA PHE A 26 6.73 3.71 -16.70
C PHE A 26 8.24 3.53 -16.80
N ARG A 27 8.92 4.62 -17.18
CA ARG A 27 10.36 4.80 -16.96
C ARG A 27 10.56 6.06 -16.13
N ILE A 28 11.02 5.89 -14.90
CA ILE A 28 11.16 7.00 -13.95
C ILE A 28 12.65 7.29 -13.75
N ARG A 29 13.07 8.52 -14.03
CA ARG A 29 14.45 8.97 -13.84
C ARG A 29 14.49 10.12 -12.85
N ILE A 30 15.21 9.94 -11.75
CA ILE A 30 15.28 10.90 -10.65
C ILE A 30 16.74 11.16 -10.32
N ALA A 31 17.10 12.44 -10.15
CA ALA A 31 18.43 12.84 -9.71
C ALA A 31 18.35 13.57 -8.37
N CYS A 32 19.12 13.12 -7.39
CA CYS A 32 19.24 13.72 -6.05
C CYS A 32 20.70 13.72 -5.58
N GLU A 33 20.98 14.33 -4.44
CA GLU A 33 22.28 14.23 -3.77
C GLU A 33 22.59 12.76 -3.43
N VAL A 34 23.86 12.38 -3.49
CA VAL A 34 24.31 10.97 -3.33
C VAL A 34 23.95 10.34 -1.98
N ASP A 35 23.72 11.16 -0.95
CA ASP A 35 23.36 10.72 0.39
C ASP A 35 21.90 10.25 0.53
N TYR A 36 21.09 10.40 -0.53
CA TYR A 36 19.72 9.92 -0.57
C TYR A 36 19.59 8.65 -1.41
N THR A 37 18.76 7.74 -0.91
CA THR A 37 18.25 6.58 -1.62
C THR A 37 16.94 6.98 -2.31
N VAL A 38 16.84 6.69 -3.61
CA VAL A 38 15.58 6.81 -4.37
C VAL A 38 15.00 5.42 -4.55
N ILE A 39 13.73 5.27 -4.22
CA ILE A 39 12.92 4.07 -4.47
C ILE A 39 11.71 4.53 -5.27
N ALA A 40 11.48 3.98 -6.46
CA ALA A 40 10.34 4.35 -7.29
C ALA A 40 9.64 3.09 -7.82
N SER A 41 8.46 3.26 -8.42
CA SER A 41 7.78 2.18 -9.12
C SER A 41 8.69 1.52 -10.17
N GLY A 42 8.71 0.19 -10.18
CA GLY A 42 9.51 -0.61 -11.10
C GLY A 42 10.82 -1.12 -10.51
N ARG A 43 11.60 -1.77 -11.38
CA ARG A 43 12.92 -2.29 -11.05
C ARG A 43 13.97 -1.22 -11.30
N LEU A 44 14.93 -1.09 -10.39
CA LEU A 44 16.11 -0.25 -10.61
C LEU A 44 16.97 -0.84 -11.73
N VAL A 45 17.15 -0.09 -12.82
CA VAL A 45 17.94 -0.53 -13.98
C VAL A 45 19.28 0.18 -14.11
N SER A 46 19.41 1.37 -13.52
CA SER A 46 20.64 2.16 -13.59
C SER A 46 20.75 3.13 -12.42
N ARG A 47 21.95 3.25 -11.86
CA ARG A 47 22.34 4.31 -10.93
C ARG A 47 23.68 4.89 -11.37
N VAL A 48 23.71 6.18 -11.69
CA VAL A 48 24.92 6.88 -12.15
C VAL A 48 25.23 8.02 -11.21
N GLU A 49 26.42 8.01 -10.61
CA GLU A 49 26.91 9.10 -9.77
C GLU A 49 27.80 10.04 -10.56
N ARG A 50 27.59 11.35 -10.39
CA ARG A 50 28.45 12.40 -10.97
C ARG A 50 28.37 13.66 -10.12
N SER A 51 29.53 14.20 -9.75
CA SER A 51 29.64 15.51 -9.08
C SER A 51 28.74 15.67 -7.86
N GLY A 52 28.71 14.66 -6.97
CA GLY A 52 27.91 14.70 -5.73
C GLY A 52 26.40 14.45 -5.91
N ARG A 53 25.94 14.11 -7.12
CA ARG A 53 24.57 13.68 -7.40
C ARG A 53 24.52 12.24 -7.89
N ALA A 54 23.47 11.52 -7.52
CA ALA A 54 23.12 10.21 -8.07
C ALA A 54 21.86 10.35 -8.95
N THR A 55 21.91 9.78 -10.15
CA THR A 55 20.73 9.63 -11.02
C THR A 55 20.30 8.17 -11.06
N TRP A 56 19.09 7.92 -10.60
CA TRP A 56 18.44 6.61 -10.54
C TRP A 56 17.45 6.49 -11.69
N THR A 57 17.42 5.35 -12.36
CA THR A 57 16.48 5.04 -13.44
C THR A 57 15.76 3.74 -13.11
N TYR A 58 14.45 3.80 -13.02
CA TYR A 58 13.55 2.68 -12.77
C TYR A 58 12.72 2.38 -14.02
N GLU A 59 12.45 1.11 -14.26
CA GLU A 59 11.59 0.62 -15.35
C GLU A 59 10.49 -0.29 -14.78
N GLN A 60 9.24 0.05 -15.09
CA GLN A 60 8.02 -0.65 -14.67
C GLN A 60 7.28 -1.08 -15.94
N ASP A 61 7.52 -2.32 -16.38
CA ASP A 61 6.96 -2.84 -17.62
C ASP A 61 5.47 -3.23 -17.47
N ALA A 62 5.09 -3.74 -16.31
CA ALA A 62 3.69 -4.07 -16.04
C ALA A 62 2.84 -2.79 -16.00
N ARG A 63 1.72 -2.79 -16.73
CA ARG A 63 0.84 -1.62 -16.89
C ARG A 63 0.26 -1.14 -15.55
N THR A 64 0.74 0.01 -15.09
CA THR A 64 0.37 0.62 -13.80
C THR A 64 -0.65 1.73 -14.02
N ALA A 65 -1.66 1.83 -13.15
CA ALA A 65 -2.54 2.99 -13.12
C ALA A 65 -1.78 4.21 -12.56
N PRO A 66 -2.04 5.45 -13.01
CA PRO A 66 -1.30 6.63 -12.57
C PRO A 66 -1.25 6.82 -11.05
N TYR A 67 -2.36 6.54 -10.34
CA TYR A 67 -2.44 6.68 -8.88
C TYR A 67 -1.55 5.69 -8.10
N LEU A 68 -1.14 4.57 -8.73
CA LEU A 68 -0.26 3.55 -8.16
C LEU A 68 1.23 3.81 -8.44
N ALA A 69 1.54 4.82 -9.27
CA ALA A 69 2.90 5.25 -9.49
C ALA A 69 3.40 6.04 -8.26
N THR A 70 4.61 5.73 -7.78
CA THR A 70 5.15 6.35 -6.58
C THR A 70 6.66 6.57 -6.67
N VAL A 71 7.13 7.51 -5.85
CA VAL A 71 8.52 7.86 -5.64
C VAL A 71 8.74 8.16 -4.16
N GLN A 72 9.74 7.51 -3.58
CA GLN A 72 10.22 7.68 -2.21
C GLN A 72 11.69 8.11 -2.26
N ILE A 73 12.01 9.22 -1.61
CA ILE A 73 13.38 9.72 -1.52
C ILE A 73 13.70 9.99 -0.06
N GLY A 74 14.69 9.28 0.48
CA GLY A 74 15.04 9.32 1.88
C GLY A 74 16.35 8.59 2.17
N ARG A 75 16.74 8.54 3.45
CA ARG A 75 17.93 7.81 3.89
C ARG A 75 17.54 6.39 4.27
N TYR A 76 17.38 5.54 3.27
CA TYR A 76 16.95 4.16 3.45
C TYR A 76 18.13 3.19 3.44
N SER A 77 18.11 2.26 4.39
CA SER A 77 18.81 0.98 4.29
C SER A 77 17.85 -0.07 3.73
N GLU A 78 18.37 -1.08 3.02
CA GLU A 78 17.56 -2.15 2.44
C GLU A 78 17.90 -3.51 3.04
N ARG A 79 16.87 -4.33 3.27
CA ARG A 79 16.98 -5.75 3.62
C ARG A 79 16.17 -6.56 2.62
N ARG A 80 16.82 -7.54 1.99
CA ARG A 80 16.17 -8.51 1.10
C ARG A 80 15.87 -9.79 1.87
N VAL A 81 14.69 -10.35 1.65
CA VAL A 81 14.27 -11.65 2.20
C VAL A 81 13.49 -12.45 1.15
N PRO A 82 13.59 -13.78 1.12
CA PRO A 82 12.68 -14.61 0.32
C PRO A 82 11.23 -14.43 0.81
N ALA A 83 10.27 -14.37 -0.11
CA ALA A 83 8.85 -14.26 0.21
C ALA A 83 7.99 -14.96 -0.85
N GLY A 84 7.36 -16.08 -0.50
CA GLY A 84 6.58 -16.87 -1.46
C GLY A 84 7.39 -17.26 -2.70
N SER A 85 6.87 -16.95 -3.88
CA SER A 85 7.53 -17.17 -5.17
C SER A 85 8.48 -16.03 -5.62
N THR A 86 8.64 -14.98 -4.81
CA THR A 86 9.45 -13.78 -5.12
C THR A 86 10.42 -13.42 -3.99
N GLU A 87 11.09 -12.26 -4.10
CA GLU A 87 11.81 -11.59 -3.02
C GLU A 87 11.01 -10.40 -2.50
N ALA A 88 11.05 -10.19 -1.18
CA ALA A 88 10.62 -8.96 -0.56
C ALA A 88 11.83 -8.08 -0.19
N VAL A 89 11.72 -6.78 -0.45
CA VAL A 89 12.72 -5.78 -0.07
C VAL A 89 12.13 -4.80 0.92
N PHE A 90 12.70 -4.76 2.11
CA PHE A 90 12.32 -3.82 3.15
C PHE A 90 13.29 -2.64 3.11
N ALA A 91 12.75 -1.45 2.88
CA ALA A 91 13.50 -0.21 2.92
C ALA A 91 13.08 0.62 4.13
N TYR A 92 14.04 1.05 4.94
CA TYR A 92 13.74 1.73 6.20
C TYR A 92 14.89 2.64 6.66
N PRO A 93 14.61 3.68 7.47
CA PRO A 93 15.62 4.45 8.16
C PRO A 93 16.46 3.56 9.08
N LYS A 94 17.80 3.62 8.95
CA LYS A 94 18.72 2.75 9.72
C LYS A 94 18.45 2.72 11.24
N PRO A 95 18.13 3.84 11.91
CA PRO A 95 17.81 3.82 13.35
C PRO A 95 16.57 3.00 13.75
N ARG A 96 15.70 2.67 12.79
CA ARG A 96 14.46 1.91 13.02
C ARG A 96 14.58 0.42 12.69
N GLU A 97 15.74 -0.03 12.21
CA GLU A 97 15.96 -1.38 11.69
C GLU A 97 15.38 -2.48 12.58
N ALA A 98 15.71 -2.50 13.87
CA ALA A 98 15.25 -3.56 14.77
C ALA A 98 13.72 -3.64 14.87
N ARG A 99 13.04 -2.50 14.97
CA ARG A 99 11.57 -2.40 15.08
C ARG A 99 10.89 -2.81 13.77
N VAL A 100 11.40 -2.29 12.65
CA VAL A 100 10.87 -2.60 11.31
C VAL A 100 11.03 -4.09 11.00
N LEU A 101 12.21 -4.66 11.23
CA LEU A 101 12.45 -6.06 10.93
C LEU A 101 11.63 -6.99 11.83
N GLN A 102 11.30 -6.57 13.05
CA GLN A 102 10.40 -7.31 13.92
C GLN A 102 8.97 -7.31 13.36
N ASP A 103 8.42 -6.15 13.00
CA ASP A 103 7.03 -6.03 12.53
C ASP A 103 6.83 -6.59 11.11
N LEU A 104 7.88 -6.57 10.26
CA LEU A 104 7.83 -7.14 8.91
C LEU A 104 8.29 -8.61 8.84
N ALA A 105 8.70 -9.21 9.96
CA ALA A 105 9.06 -10.64 10.01
C ALA A 105 7.98 -11.59 9.47
N PRO A 106 6.67 -11.31 9.63
CA PRO A 106 5.61 -12.16 9.07
C PRO A 106 5.43 -12.08 7.54
N VAL A 107 5.95 -11.04 6.86
CA VAL A 107 5.68 -10.78 5.44
C VAL A 107 5.98 -11.99 4.52
N PRO A 108 7.10 -12.72 4.67
CA PRO A 108 7.34 -13.93 3.88
C PRO A 108 6.26 -15.01 4.03
N ARG A 109 5.73 -15.19 5.25
CA ARG A 109 4.64 -16.15 5.52
C ARG A 109 3.32 -15.64 4.96
N MET A 110 3.03 -14.35 5.10
CA MET A 110 1.84 -13.72 4.49
C MET A 110 1.83 -13.92 2.98
N MET A 111 2.96 -13.64 2.31
CA MET A 111 3.12 -13.83 0.87
C MET A 111 2.82 -15.28 0.46
N ALA A 112 3.48 -16.25 1.11
CA ALA A 112 3.27 -17.66 0.81
C ALA A 112 1.81 -18.09 1.01
N PHE A 113 1.17 -17.63 2.09
CA PHE A 113 -0.23 -17.93 2.38
C PHE A 113 -1.16 -17.33 1.31
N PHE A 114 -1.00 -16.06 0.99
CA PHE A 114 -1.81 -15.40 -0.04
C PHE A 114 -1.61 -16.01 -1.43
N GLU A 115 -0.42 -16.51 -1.76
CA GLU A 115 -0.21 -17.25 -3.00
C GLU A 115 -1.03 -18.54 -3.07
N THR A 116 -1.26 -19.23 -1.93
CA THR A 116 -2.14 -20.42 -1.91
C THR A 116 -3.60 -20.08 -2.18
N LEU A 117 -4.02 -18.86 -1.88
CA LEU A 117 -5.42 -18.42 -1.98
C LEU A 117 -5.72 -17.70 -3.29
N PHE A 118 -4.81 -16.83 -3.72
CA PHE A 118 -5.02 -15.87 -4.80
C PHE A 118 -4.21 -16.20 -6.06
N GLY A 119 -3.32 -17.20 -5.97
CA GLY A 119 -2.37 -17.56 -7.03
C GLY A 119 -1.03 -16.84 -6.90
N PRO A 120 -0.06 -17.13 -7.79
CA PRO A 120 1.30 -16.60 -7.70
C PRO A 120 1.35 -15.07 -7.56
N TYR A 121 2.37 -14.56 -6.87
CA TYR A 121 2.58 -13.12 -6.76
C TYR A 121 2.72 -12.49 -8.17
N PRO A 122 2.00 -11.39 -8.48
CA PRO A 122 1.85 -10.92 -9.86
C PRO A 122 3.00 -10.03 -10.38
N PHE A 123 4.03 -9.75 -9.58
CA PHE A 123 5.15 -8.87 -9.94
C PHE A 123 6.51 -9.51 -9.64
N ASP A 124 7.60 -8.89 -10.13
CA ASP A 124 8.95 -9.47 -10.02
C ASP A 124 9.54 -9.44 -8.61
N GLU A 125 9.28 -8.37 -7.84
CA GLU A 125 9.79 -8.10 -6.50
C GLU A 125 8.69 -7.38 -5.71
N TYR A 126 8.49 -7.71 -4.44
CA TYR A 126 7.64 -6.92 -3.55
C TYR A 126 8.48 -5.98 -2.69
N ARG A 127 8.08 -4.72 -2.55
CA ARG A 127 8.79 -3.76 -1.72
C ARG A 127 7.93 -3.24 -0.57
N VAL A 128 8.51 -3.11 0.62
CA VAL A 128 7.88 -2.42 1.75
C VAL A 128 8.79 -1.27 2.14
N VAL A 129 8.31 -0.03 2.02
CA VAL A 129 9.04 1.17 2.41
C VAL A 129 8.45 1.69 3.72
N VAL A 130 9.23 1.69 4.79
CA VAL A 130 8.88 2.36 6.04
C VAL A 130 9.48 3.75 6.02
N THR A 131 8.68 4.80 6.15
CA THR A 131 9.17 6.19 6.22
C THR A 131 9.48 6.61 7.66
N ASP A 132 10.18 7.73 7.83
CA ASP A 132 10.35 8.34 9.16
C ASP A 132 9.09 9.10 9.62
N ASP A 133 8.26 9.53 8.67
CA ASP A 133 7.00 10.23 8.92
C ASP A 133 5.94 9.27 9.49
N GLU A 134 5.03 9.80 10.31
CA GLU A 134 3.79 9.08 10.65
C GLU A 134 2.80 9.20 9.48
N LEU A 135 2.10 8.12 9.18
CA LEU A 135 1.02 8.11 8.19
C LEU A 135 -0.30 7.78 8.89
N GLU A 136 -1.38 8.44 8.48
CA GLU A 136 -2.73 8.12 8.98
C GLU A 136 -3.15 6.71 8.52
N ILE A 137 -2.84 6.39 7.26
CA ILE A 137 -3.02 5.09 6.65
C ILE A 137 -1.77 4.73 5.85
N PRO A 138 -1.40 3.44 5.77
CA PRO A 138 -0.47 2.98 4.76
C PRO A 138 -0.98 3.25 3.35
N LEU A 139 -0.07 3.13 2.38
CA LEU A 139 -0.36 3.38 0.98
C LEU A 139 0.05 2.18 0.15
N GLU A 140 -0.83 1.77 -0.75
CA GLU A 140 -0.54 0.80 -1.78
C GLU A 140 -0.01 1.51 -3.04
N ALA A 141 1.09 0.97 -3.55
CA ALA A 141 1.60 1.26 -4.88
C ALA A 141 1.84 -0.06 -5.61
N GLN A 142 1.97 -0.01 -6.93
CA GLN A 142 2.19 -1.25 -7.68
C GLN A 142 3.54 -1.87 -7.29
N ALA A 143 3.49 -3.14 -6.86
CA ALA A 143 4.62 -3.89 -6.32
C ALA A 143 5.24 -3.29 -5.04
N MET A 144 4.55 -2.39 -4.34
CA MET A 144 5.10 -1.68 -3.18
C MET A 144 4.04 -1.31 -2.14
N ALA A 145 4.33 -1.51 -0.87
CA ALA A 145 3.60 -0.91 0.25
C ALA A 145 4.43 0.20 0.90
N VAL A 146 3.79 1.28 1.33
CA VAL A 146 4.43 2.37 2.05
C VAL A 146 3.79 2.51 3.42
N LEU A 147 4.60 2.37 4.47
CA LEU A 147 4.19 2.39 5.86
C LEU A 147 4.76 3.62 6.55
N GLY A 148 3.95 4.26 7.37
CA GLY A 148 4.40 5.26 8.32
C GLY A 148 5.17 4.62 9.48
N SER A 149 5.99 5.41 10.15
CA SER A 149 6.83 4.93 11.24
C SER A 149 6.03 4.44 12.46
N ASN A 150 4.79 4.89 12.60
CA ASN A 150 3.78 4.45 13.56
C ASN A 150 3.18 3.07 13.24
N HIS A 151 3.37 2.56 12.01
CA HIS A 151 2.91 1.23 11.60
C HIS A 151 4.01 0.16 11.63
N ALA A 152 5.23 0.54 12.04
CA ALA A 152 6.38 -0.35 12.18
C ALA A 152 7.21 0.04 13.41
N ASP A 153 6.55 0.05 14.58
CA ASP A 153 7.09 0.53 15.85
C ASP A 153 7.74 -0.58 16.71
N GLY A 154 7.67 -1.84 16.25
CA GLY A 154 8.23 -3.02 16.91
C GLY A 154 7.26 -3.69 17.88
N THR A 155 5.98 -3.34 17.86
CA THR A 155 4.96 -3.93 18.76
C THR A 155 4.07 -4.97 18.07
N GLY A 156 4.16 -5.11 16.75
CA GLY A 156 3.28 -5.97 15.94
C GLY A 156 1.84 -5.45 15.79
N GLY A 157 1.52 -4.25 16.29
CA GLY A 157 0.15 -3.74 16.33
C GLY A 157 -0.48 -3.44 14.95
N SER A 158 0.33 -3.33 13.90
CA SER A 158 -0.11 -3.01 12.54
C SER A 158 0.00 -4.18 11.55
N GLU A 159 0.21 -5.41 12.03
CA GLU A 159 0.34 -6.61 11.18
C GLU A 159 -0.85 -6.78 10.21
N ARG A 160 -2.07 -6.47 10.69
CA ARG A 160 -3.30 -6.44 9.88
C ARG A 160 -3.16 -5.52 8.65
N LEU A 161 -2.59 -4.33 8.85
CA LEU A 161 -2.41 -3.37 7.77
C LEU A 161 -1.33 -3.82 6.78
N VAL A 162 -0.26 -4.47 7.26
CA VAL A 162 0.75 -5.06 6.37
C VAL A 162 0.14 -6.12 5.47
N ALA A 163 -0.76 -6.95 6.01
CA ALA A 163 -1.52 -7.92 5.23
C ALA A 163 -2.46 -7.24 4.21
N HIS A 164 -3.11 -6.14 4.59
CA HIS A 164 -3.95 -5.34 3.69
C HIS A 164 -3.19 -4.83 2.47
N GLU A 165 -2.05 -4.15 2.68
CA GLU A 165 -1.25 -3.58 1.59
C GLU A 165 -0.63 -4.64 0.68
N LEU A 166 -0.32 -5.81 1.25
CA LEU A 166 0.16 -6.94 0.46
C LEU A 166 -0.98 -7.54 -0.40
N ALA A 167 -2.20 -7.63 0.12
CA ALA A 167 -3.35 -8.14 -0.63
C ALA A 167 -3.68 -7.24 -1.84
N HIS A 168 -3.45 -5.93 -1.74
CA HIS A 168 -3.63 -5.00 -2.87
C HIS A 168 -2.81 -5.35 -4.11
N GLN A 169 -1.71 -6.10 -3.95
CA GLN A 169 -0.89 -6.53 -5.07
C GLN A 169 -1.67 -7.43 -6.04
N TRP A 170 -2.58 -8.27 -5.54
CA TRP A 170 -3.54 -9.01 -6.37
C TRP A 170 -4.76 -8.13 -6.70
N PHE A 171 -5.34 -7.47 -5.69
CA PHE A 171 -6.62 -6.75 -5.79
C PHE A 171 -6.43 -5.22 -5.80
N GLY A 172 -6.49 -4.63 -6.98
CA GLY A 172 -6.28 -3.20 -7.22
C GLY A 172 -5.07 -2.93 -8.10
N ASN A 173 -3.98 -3.66 -7.87
CA ASN A 173 -2.74 -3.49 -8.63
C ASN A 173 -2.76 -4.39 -9.86
N SER A 174 -2.74 -5.72 -9.67
CA SER A 174 -2.78 -6.69 -10.79
C SER A 174 -4.15 -6.70 -11.47
N VAL A 175 -5.24 -6.82 -10.69
CA VAL A 175 -6.61 -6.66 -11.17
C VAL A 175 -7.15 -5.32 -10.71
N GLY A 176 -7.15 -4.34 -11.61
CA GLY A 176 -7.48 -2.95 -11.33
C GLY A 176 -8.93 -2.53 -11.50
N LEU A 177 -9.18 -1.27 -11.13
CA LEU A 177 -10.49 -0.63 -11.28
C LEU A 177 -10.72 -0.12 -12.70
N ALA A 178 -11.92 -0.38 -13.24
CA ALA A 178 -12.41 0.32 -14.43
C ALA A 178 -12.86 1.77 -14.11
N SER A 179 -13.31 2.02 -12.88
CA SER A 179 -13.67 3.35 -12.38
C SER A 179 -13.71 3.38 -10.86
N TRP A 180 -13.59 4.57 -10.27
CA TRP A 180 -13.53 4.77 -8.81
C TRP A 180 -14.77 4.29 -8.06
N GLN A 181 -15.93 4.22 -8.70
CA GLN A 181 -17.13 3.68 -8.06
C GLN A 181 -16.96 2.20 -7.66
N HIS A 182 -16.00 1.49 -8.27
CA HIS A 182 -15.68 0.10 -7.99
C HIS A 182 -14.58 -0.08 -6.94
N ILE A 183 -14.08 0.99 -6.30
CA ILE A 183 -13.01 0.95 -5.29
C ILE A 183 -13.28 -0.05 -4.16
N TRP A 184 -14.55 -0.29 -3.85
CA TRP A 184 -14.96 -1.29 -2.85
C TRP A 184 -14.47 -2.71 -3.18
N LEU A 185 -14.18 -3.03 -4.45
CA LEU A 185 -13.59 -4.30 -4.83
C LEU A 185 -12.16 -4.40 -4.28
N ASN A 186 -11.31 -3.40 -4.53
CA ASN A 186 -9.94 -3.38 -4.02
C ASN A 186 -9.94 -3.46 -2.48
N GLU A 187 -10.61 -2.49 -1.86
CA GLU A 187 -10.67 -2.32 -0.40
C GLU A 187 -11.34 -3.50 0.29
N GLY A 188 -12.42 -4.02 -0.31
CA GLY A 188 -13.18 -5.14 0.24
C GLY A 188 -12.40 -6.45 0.21
N PHE A 189 -11.69 -6.73 -0.89
CA PHE A 189 -10.83 -7.91 -0.97
C PHE A 189 -9.59 -7.79 -0.06
N ALA A 190 -8.99 -6.61 0.04
CA ALA A 190 -7.90 -6.37 0.99
C ALA A 190 -8.37 -6.53 2.45
N CYS A 191 -9.51 -5.95 2.83
CA CYS A 191 -10.14 -6.16 4.14
C CYS A 191 -10.46 -7.65 4.40
N TYR A 192 -10.92 -8.39 3.39
CA TYR A 192 -11.18 -9.81 3.55
C TYR A 192 -9.88 -10.62 3.75
N ALA A 193 -8.81 -10.26 3.04
CA ALA A 193 -7.50 -10.89 3.21
C ALA A 193 -6.93 -10.65 4.62
N GLU A 194 -7.22 -9.52 5.27
CA GLU A 194 -6.90 -9.31 6.69
C GLU A 194 -7.51 -10.38 7.59
N TRP A 195 -8.77 -10.75 7.32
CA TRP A 195 -9.49 -11.73 8.13
C TRP A 195 -8.95 -13.15 7.89
N LEU A 196 -8.62 -13.48 6.64
CA LEU A 196 -7.96 -14.73 6.31
C LEU A 196 -6.58 -14.84 6.95
N TRP A 197 -5.81 -13.76 6.94
CA TRP A 197 -4.52 -13.71 7.61
C TRP A 197 -4.65 -13.81 9.13
N SER A 198 -5.62 -13.12 9.74
CA SER A 198 -5.92 -13.25 11.16
C SER A 198 -6.18 -14.71 11.56
N GLU A 199 -6.97 -15.44 10.77
CA GLU A 199 -7.22 -16.85 11.01
C GLU A 199 -5.94 -17.70 10.89
N GLU A 200 -5.16 -17.49 9.84
CA GLU A 200 -3.89 -18.21 9.60
C GLU A 200 -2.83 -17.92 10.67
N SER A 201 -2.76 -16.69 11.19
CA SER A 201 -1.80 -16.29 12.22
C SER A 201 -2.22 -16.67 13.64
N GLY A 202 -3.39 -17.31 13.80
CA GLY A 202 -3.91 -17.79 15.09
C GLY A 202 -4.75 -16.77 15.86
N GLY A 203 -5.16 -15.68 15.20
CA GLY A 203 -6.15 -14.73 15.69
C GLY A 203 -7.60 -15.21 15.47
N PRO A 204 -8.58 -14.30 15.61
CA PRO A 204 -9.98 -14.60 15.32
C PRO A 204 -10.18 -15.10 13.89
N THR A 205 -11.13 -16.03 13.71
CA THR A 205 -11.44 -16.59 12.39
C THR A 205 -12.14 -15.57 11.49
N ALA A 206 -12.09 -15.81 10.18
CA ALA A 206 -12.76 -14.94 9.22
C ALA A 206 -14.28 -14.90 9.45
N ASP A 207 -14.92 -16.01 9.84
CA ASP A 207 -16.34 -16.03 10.22
C ASP A 207 -16.61 -15.18 11.47
N GLN A 208 -15.75 -15.27 12.49
CA GLN A 208 -15.89 -14.45 13.71
C GLN A 208 -15.80 -12.95 13.37
N LEU A 209 -14.80 -12.56 12.58
CA LEU A 209 -14.62 -11.17 12.16
C LEU A 209 -15.78 -10.69 11.29
N ALA A 210 -16.23 -11.51 10.33
CA ALA A 210 -17.39 -11.19 9.50
C ALA A 210 -18.65 -10.91 10.34
N ARG A 211 -18.96 -11.78 11.31
CA ARG A 211 -20.10 -11.59 12.24
C ARG A 211 -19.96 -10.33 13.07
N GLN A 212 -18.76 -10.05 13.59
CA GLN A 212 -18.50 -8.85 14.38
C GLN A 212 -18.71 -7.57 13.54
N HIS A 213 -18.22 -7.55 12.31
CA HIS A 213 -18.39 -6.41 11.40
C HIS A 213 -19.85 -6.25 10.97
N HIS A 214 -20.56 -7.34 10.68
CA HIS A 214 -21.99 -7.30 10.36
C HIS A 214 -22.83 -6.73 11.52
N ALA A 215 -22.60 -7.19 12.75
CA ALA A 215 -23.30 -6.69 13.93
C ALA A 215 -23.01 -5.20 14.23
N ARG A 216 -21.90 -4.63 13.71
CA ARG A 216 -21.64 -3.19 13.78
C ARG A 216 -22.49 -2.40 12.79
N LEU A 217 -22.79 -2.96 11.62
CA LEU A 217 -23.62 -2.30 10.60
C LEU A 217 -25.04 -2.01 11.09
N ASP A 218 -25.60 -2.88 11.93
CA ASP A 218 -26.91 -2.70 12.56
C ASP A 218 -27.01 -1.39 13.36
N ARG A 219 -25.88 -0.86 13.84
CA ARG A 219 -25.82 0.40 14.60
C ARG A 219 -25.89 1.64 13.72
N TYR A 220 -25.66 1.52 12.41
CA TYR A 220 -25.56 2.67 11.50
C TYR A 220 -26.86 3.01 10.76
N GLY A 221 -27.90 2.18 10.88
CA GLY A 221 -29.16 2.36 10.14
C GLY A 221 -28.96 2.08 8.66
N THR A 222 -29.45 0.93 8.20
CA THR A 222 -29.18 0.36 6.88
C THR A 222 -29.68 1.22 5.72
N GLN A 223 -28.76 1.93 5.06
CA GLN A 223 -28.81 2.27 3.64
C GLN A 223 -27.39 2.67 3.16
N LEU A 224 -26.51 1.68 3.01
CA LEU A 224 -25.23 1.87 2.32
C LEU A 224 -25.40 1.39 0.88
N GLY A 225 -25.42 2.32 -0.09
CA GLY A 225 -25.36 1.98 -1.50
C GLY A 225 -23.96 1.48 -1.85
N ILE A 226 -23.82 0.20 -2.17
CA ILE A 226 -22.58 -0.36 -2.71
C ILE A 226 -22.30 0.33 -4.04
N GLY A 227 -21.07 0.83 -4.23
CA GLY A 227 -20.67 1.52 -5.46
C GLY A 227 -21.01 3.01 -5.52
N ILE A 228 -21.45 3.63 -4.42
CA ILE A 228 -21.57 5.08 -4.30
C ILE A 228 -20.59 5.57 -3.23
N PRO A 229 -19.27 5.60 -3.51
CA PRO A 229 -18.32 6.24 -2.61
C PRO A 229 -18.62 7.74 -2.66
N GLY A 230 -19.44 8.22 -1.73
CA GLY A 230 -19.68 9.67 -1.61
C GLY A 230 -18.36 10.42 -1.44
N PRO A 231 -18.32 11.75 -1.65
CA PRO A 231 -17.09 12.54 -1.66
C PRO A 231 -16.26 12.50 -0.36
N ILE A 232 -16.82 11.96 0.74
CA ILE A 232 -16.20 11.86 2.06
C ILE A 232 -15.70 10.41 2.35
N ARG A 233 -15.99 9.43 1.48
CA ARG A 233 -15.82 8.00 1.80
C ARG A 233 -14.73 7.27 1.00
N CYS A 234 -13.96 7.96 0.16
CA CYS A 234 -12.87 7.33 -0.59
C CYS A 234 -11.66 6.93 0.27
N SER A 235 -11.59 7.32 1.55
CA SER A 235 -10.43 7.08 2.43
C SER A 235 -10.77 6.34 3.74
N THR A 236 -12.02 5.94 3.98
CA THR A 236 -12.48 5.48 5.32
C THR A 236 -12.88 4.02 5.42
N THR A 237 -12.49 3.17 4.46
CA THR A 237 -12.75 1.72 4.54
C THR A 237 -11.76 0.94 5.41
N SER A 238 -10.61 1.53 5.75
CA SER A 238 -9.53 0.85 6.49
C SER A 238 -9.48 1.12 8.01
N SER A 239 -10.31 2.02 8.56
CA SER A 239 -10.33 2.28 10.01
C SER A 239 -11.64 2.86 10.56
N THR A 240 -12.10 2.27 11.66
CA THR A 240 -13.22 2.73 12.50
C THR A 240 -12.91 4.07 13.17
N SER A 241 -13.30 5.19 12.56
CA SER A 241 -13.46 6.47 13.27
C SER A 241 -14.37 7.45 12.53
N ALA A 242 -15.66 7.15 12.44
CA ALA A 242 -16.69 8.15 12.14
C ALA A 242 -17.13 8.86 13.44
N VAL A 243 -16.32 9.78 13.95
CA VAL A 243 -16.81 10.77 14.92
C VAL A 243 -17.59 11.83 14.15
N ARG A 244 -18.90 11.88 14.38
CA ARG A 244 -19.80 12.91 13.86
C ARG A 244 -19.32 14.30 14.32
N SER A 245 -18.80 15.12 13.42
CA SER A 245 -18.85 16.58 13.59
C SER A 245 -20.07 17.10 12.82
N ARG A 246 -21.10 17.50 13.57
CA ARG A 246 -22.20 18.30 13.01
C ARG A 246 -21.61 19.65 12.62
N CYS A 247 -21.50 19.93 11.32
CA CYS A 247 -21.31 21.30 10.87
C CYS A 247 -22.66 22.03 11.00
N THR A 248 -22.86 22.70 12.14
CA THR A 248 -23.89 23.72 12.29
C THR A 248 -23.37 25.03 11.71
N ARG A 249 -24.19 25.63 10.82
CA ARG A 249 -24.14 26.99 10.24
C ARG A 249 -23.34 27.15 8.95
N CYS A 250 -24.06 27.43 7.87
CA CYS A 250 -24.13 28.78 7.29
C CYS A 250 -25.42 28.90 6.46
N GLY A 251 -26.31 29.79 6.92
CA GLY A 251 -27.19 30.55 6.03
C GLY A 251 -26.53 31.86 5.66
#